data_AF-A0A932K1Q2-F1
#
_entry.id   AF-A0A932K1Q2-F1
#
_cell.length_a   1.000
_cell.length_b   1.000
_cell.length_c   1.000
_cell.angle_alpha   90.00
_cell.angle_beta   90.00
_cell.angle_gamma   90.00
#
_symmetry.space_group_name_H-M   'P 1'
#
loop_
_entity.id
_entity.type
_entity.pdbx_description
1 polymer ?
#
loop_
_entity_poly.entity_id
_entity_poly.type
_entity_poly.pdbx_seq_one_letter_code
_entity_poly.pdbx_strand_id
1 'polypeptide(L)'
;MIRLVIVDVDGVLSPGEAAPLDFAVLQRIAEFNDRARQDATCPAVTLCTGRPAAYVEVLMQAIHGRYPAVLRSFKLCYTTRSSPPT
;
A
#
# COMPACT_ATOMS: atom_id res chain seq x y z
N MET A 1 19.40 2.19 6.62
CA MET A 1 18.75 1.06 5.92
C MET A 1 17.27 1.33 5.83
N ILE A 2 16.66 1.22 4.64
CA ILE A 2 15.26 1.58 4.40
C ILE A 2 14.35 0.42 4.83
N ARG A 3 13.29 0.70 5.61
CA ARG A 3 12.36 -0.31 6.13
C ARG A 3 10.94 -0.21 5.57
N LEU A 4 10.57 0.96 5.07
CA LEU A 4 9.24 1.25 4.55
C LEU A 4 9.37 2.20 3.36
N VAL A 5 8.68 1.86 2.29
CA VAL A 5 8.48 2.71 1.11
C VAL A 5 7.00 3.11 1.10
N ILE A 6 6.76 4.39 0.90
CA ILE A 6 5.41 4.95 0.82
C ILE A 6 5.24 5.49 -0.60
N VAL A 7 4.21 5.03 -1.30
CA VAL A 7 3.97 5.38 -2.71
C VAL A 7 2.59 5.99 -2.90
N ASP A 8 2.48 6.96 -3.80
CA ASP A 8 1.16 7.40 -4.28
C ASP A 8 0.58 6.37 -5.27
N VAL A 9 -0.69 6.52 -5.60
CA VAL A 9 -1.37 5.70 -6.61
C VAL A 9 -1.35 6.41 -7.96
N ASP A 10 -1.92 7.61 -8.04
CA ASP A 10 -2.16 8.30 -9.31
C ASP A 10 -0.86 8.87 -9.89
N GLY A 11 -0.49 8.41 -11.08
CA GLY A 11 0.77 8.80 -11.74
C GLY A 11 2.01 8.07 -11.19
N VAL A 12 1.84 7.14 -10.24
CA VAL A 12 2.93 6.33 -9.66
C VAL A 12 2.68 4.84 -9.83
N LEU A 13 1.61 4.30 -9.24
CA LEU A 13 1.20 2.90 -9.42
C LEU A 13 0.21 2.74 -10.58
N SER A 14 -0.51 3.79 -10.94
CA SER A 14 -1.33 3.88 -12.14
C SER A 14 -0.83 5.01 -13.05
N PRO A 15 -1.10 4.96 -14.36
CA PRO A 15 -0.84 6.08 -15.27
C PRO A 15 -1.59 7.38 -14.92
N GLY A 16 -2.57 7.32 -14.01
CA GLY A 16 -3.38 8.46 -13.58
C GLY A 16 -4.81 8.06 -13.21
N GLU A 17 -5.64 9.08 -13.04
CA GLU A 17 -7.06 8.90 -12.69
C GLU A 17 -7.84 8.15 -13.78
N ALA A 18 -8.75 7.26 -13.34
CA ALA A 18 -9.59 6.43 -14.19
C ALA A 18 -8.85 5.45 -15.13
N ALA A 19 -7.52 5.37 -15.05
CA ALA A 19 -6.75 4.35 -15.74
C ALA A 19 -7.04 2.96 -15.12
N PRO A 20 -7.01 1.90 -15.93
CA PRO A 20 -7.05 0.53 -15.41
C PRO A 20 -5.91 0.28 -14.41
N LEU A 21 -6.19 -0.58 -13.42
CA LEU A 21 -5.15 -1.05 -12.50
C LEU A 21 -4.19 -1.98 -13.25
N ASP A 22 -2.89 -1.82 -12.98
CA ASP A 22 -1.87 -2.77 -13.41
C ASP A 22 -1.74 -3.88 -12.39
N PHE A 23 -2.38 -5.02 -12.67
CA PHE A 23 -2.35 -6.18 -11.77
C PHE A 23 -0.95 -6.79 -11.60
N ALA A 24 -0.07 -6.66 -12.60
CA ALA A 24 1.30 -7.17 -12.49
C ALA A 24 2.11 -6.33 -11.49
N VAL A 25 1.94 -5.01 -11.51
CA VAL A 25 2.53 -4.12 -10.51
C VAL A 25 1.98 -4.41 -9.11
N LEU A 26 0.65 -4.54 -8.96
CA LEU A 26 0.03 -4.85 -7.67
C LEU A 26 0.51 -6.19 -7.11
N GLN A 27 0.56 -7.23 -7.95
CA GLN A 27 1.10 -8.54 -7.57
C GLN A 27 2.56 -8.44 -7.14
N ARG A 28 3.38 -7.67 -7.87
CA ARG A 28 4.79 -7.50 -7.52
C ARG A 28 4.96 -6.84 -6.15
N ILE A 29 4.13 -5.85 -5.83
CA ILE A 29 4.14 -5.21 -4.50
C ILE A 29 3.68 -6.18 -3.41
N ALA A 30 2.67 -7.01 -3.69
CA ALA A 30 2.22 -8.07 -2.78
C ALA A 30 3.37 -9.02 -2.41
N GLU A 31 4.14 -9.49 -3.40
CA GLU A 31 5.32 -10.34 -3.18
C GLU A 31 6.39 -9.65 -2.32
N PHE A 32 6.65 -8.35 -2.55
CA PHE A 32 7.57 -7.57 -1.72
C PHE A 32 7.07 -7.46 -0.27
N ASN A 33 5.79 -7.19 -0.09
CA ASN A 33 5.18 -7.10 1.23
C ASN A 33 5.19 -8.44 1.98
N ASP A 34 4.97 -9.55 1.28
CA ASP A 34 5.08 -10.88 1.88
C ASP A 34 6.52 -11.20 2.31
N ARG A 35 7.51 -10.85 1.48
CA ARG A 35 8.94 -10.99 1.84
C ARG A 35 9.33 -10.13 3.03
N ALA A 36 8.88 -8.88 3.08
CA ALA A 36 9.13 -7.95 4.18
C ALA A 36 8.53 -8.39 5.54
N ARG A 37 7.67 -9.43 5.54
CA ARG A 37 7.21 -10.07 6.79
C ARG A 37 8.27 -10.97 7.41
N GLN A 38 9.10 -11.59 6.60
CA GLN A 38 10.06 -12.61 7.02
C GLN A 38 11.50 -12.07 7.02
N ASP A 39 11.75 -11.04 6.20
CA ASP A 39 13.07 -10.45 6.01
C ASP A 39 13.04 -8.96 6.35
N ALA A 40 13.67 -8.60 7.47
CA ALA A 40 13.78 -7.22 7.94
C ALA A 40 14.66 -6.32 7.05
N THR A 41 15.34 -6.91 6.06
CA THR A 41 16.15 -6.20 5.05
C THR A 41 15.37 -5.82 3.81
N CYS A 42 14.22 -6.48 3.58
CA CYS A 42 13.28 -6.13 2.54
C CYS A 42 12.33 -5.03 3.04
N PRO A 43 12.28 -3.86 2.41
CA PRO A 43 11.34 -2.83 2.83
C PRO A 43 9.91 -3.24 2.50
N ALA A 44 8.99 -2.94 3.40
CA ALA A 44 7.56 -3.03 3.10
C ALA A 44 7.11 -1.82 2.26
N VAL A 45 5.98 -1.95 1.58
CA VAL A 45 5.35 -0.91 0.77
C VAL A 45 3.95 -0.61 1.30
N THR A 46 3.65 0.68 1.48
CA THR A 46 2.30 1.18 1.81
C THR A 46 1.95 2.40 0.94
N LEU A 47 0.71 2.85 1.03
CA LEU A 47 0.15 3.89 0.16
C LEU A 47 0.10 5.25 0.84
N CYS A 48 0.28 6.32 0.07
CA CYS A 48 -0.01 7.70 0.44
C CYS A 48 -0.76 8.37 -0.71
N THR A 49 -2.08 8.52 -0.61
CA THR A 49 -2.88 8.97 -1.74
C THR A 49 -4.06 9.86 -1.34
N GLY A 50 -4.49 10.70 -2.28
CA GLY A 50 -5.69 11.53 -2.15
C GLY A 50 -7.01 10.77 -2.37
N ARG A 51 -6.95 9.48 -2.72
CA ARG A 51 -8.11 8.62 -3.02
C ARG A 51 -8.99 8.34 -1.79
N PRO A 52 -10.29 8.07 -1.98
CA PRO A 52 -11.20 7.72 -0.89
C PRO A 52 -10.77 6.45 -0.14
N ALA A 53 -11.07 6.37 1.16
CA ALA A 53 -10.67 5.25 2.02
C ALA A 53 -11.08 3.88 1.48
N ALA A 54 -12.29 3.73 0.94
CA ALA A 54 -12.77 2.47 0.37
C ALA A 54 -11.93 1.99 -0.82
N TYR A 55 -11.46 2.92 -1.66
CA TYR A 55 -10.56 2.60 -2.78
C TYR A 55 -9.19 2.15 -2.26
N VAL A 56 -8.66 2.87 -1.26
CA VAL A 56 -7.38 2.54 -0.64
C VAL A 56 -7.44 1.19 0.08
N GLU A 57 -8.55 0.87 0.75
CA GLU A 57 -8.72 -0.41 1.44
C GLU A 57 -8.61 -1.60 0.46
N VAL A 58 -9.27 -1.52 -0.70
CA VAL A 58 -9.18 -2.56 -1.73
C VAL A 58 -7.74 -2.72 -2.23
N LEU A 59 -7.04 -1.61 -2.51
CA LEU A 59 -5.64 -1.68 -2.95
C LEU A 59 -4.72 -2.23 -1.86
N MET A 60 -4.93 -1.84 -0.60
CA MET A 60 -4.17 -2.35 0.54
C MET A 60 -4.35 -3.86 0.70
N GLN A 61 -5.56 -4.39 0.48
CA GLN A 61 -5.79 -5.83 0.44
C GLN A 61 -5.08 -6.48 -0.74
N ALA A 62 -5.16 -5.89 -1.94
CA ALA A 62 -4.53 -6.42 -3.14
C ALA A 62 -3.00 -6.51 -3.05
N ILE A 63 -2.36 -5.52 -2.40
CA ILE A 63 -0.90 -5.49 -2.23
C ILE A 63 -0.41 -6.14 -0.94
N HIS A 64 -1.28 -6.84 -0.21
CA HIS A 64 -0.96 -7.47 1.08
C HIS A 64 -0.38 -6.48 2.13
N GLY A 65 -0.76 -5.21 2.05
CA GLY A 65 -0.22 -4.12 2.86
C GLY A 65 -0.61 -4.28 4.33
N ARG A 66 0.37 -4.11 5.23
CA ARG A 66 0.17 -4.23 6.69
C ARG A 66 0.39 -2.94 7.48
N TYR A 67 1.04 -1.96 6.85
CA TYR A 67 1.26 -0.66 7.45
C TYR A 67 0.08 0.25 7.10
N PRO A 68 -0.21 1.25 7.92
CA PRO A 68 -1.27 2.20 7.61
C PRO A 68 -0.98 2.91 6.28
N ALA A 69 -2.01 3.11 5.47
CA ALA A 69 -1.94 4.02 4.34
C ALA A 69 -2.24 5.45 4.81
N VAL A 70 -1.57 6.43 4.21
CA VAL A 70 -1.81 7.85 4.44
C VAL A 70 -2.83 8.36 3.43
N LEU A 71 -3.91 8.96 3.93
CA LEU A 71 -4.96 9.56 3.11
C LEU A 71 -4.84 11.09 3.12
N ARG A 72 -5.71 11.74 2.33
CA ARG A 72 -5.93 13.20 2.40
C ARG A 72 -6.09 13.68 3.84
N SER A 73 -5.46 14.82 4.14
CA SER A 73 -5.44 15.42 5.49
C SER A 73 -4.77 14.53 6.55
N PHE A 74 -3.79 13.71 6.14
CA PHE A 74 -2.99 12.85 7.03
C PHE A 74 -3.80 11.85 7.86
N LYS A 75 -4.99 11.47 7.38
CA LYS A 75 -5.76 10.39 8.00
C LYS A 75 -5.08 9.05 7.71
N LEU A 76 -5.15 8.11 8.66
CA LEU A 76 -4.59 6.77 8.50
C LEU A 76 -5.69 5.77 8.17
N CYS A 77 -5.47 4.98 7.12
CA CYS A 77 -6.32 3.86 6.74
C CYS A 77 -5.60 2.56 7.10
N TYR A 78 -6.24 1.74 7.92
CA TYR A 78 -5.76 0.42 8.31
C TYR A 78 -6.51 -0.62 7.51
N THR A 79 -5.84 -1.71 7.14
CA THR A 79 -6.57 -2.89 6.65
C THR A 79 -7.18 -3.63 7.85
N THR A 80 -8.27 -4.36 7.63
CA THR A 80 -8.95 -5.17 8.67
C THR A 80 -8.05 -6.24 9.29
N ARG A 81 -6.91 -6.57 8.66
CA ARG A 81 -5.86 -7.45 9.21
C ARG A 81 -4.76 -6.74 10.01
N SER A 82 -4.69 -5.41 9.96
CA SER A 82 -3.73 -4.62 10.73
C SER A 82 -4.46 -4.02 11.93
N SER A 83 -4.72 -4.84 12.95
CA SER A 83 -4.97 -4.31 14.29
C SER A 83 -3.78 -3.40 14.66
N PRO A 84 -3.99 -2.27 15.35
CA PRO A 84 -2.86 -1.51 15.88
C PRO A 84 -1.99 -2.47 16.73
N PRO A 85 -0.65 -2.36 16.66
CA PRO A 85 0.19 -3.13 17.56
C PRO A 85 -0.19 -2.76 18.99
N THR A 86 -0.63 -3.76 19.77
CA THR A 86 -0.75 -3.67 21.23
C THR A 86 0.61 -3.46 21.87
#